data_AF-A0A090MB83-F1
#
_entry.id   AF-A0A090MB83-F1
#
_cell.length_a   1.000
_cell.length_b   1.000
_cell.length_c   1.000
_cell.angle_alpha   90.00
_cell.angle_beta   90.00
_cell.angle_gamma   90.00
#
_symmetry.space_group_name_H-M   'P 1'
#
loop_
_entity.id
_entity.type
_entity.pdbx_description
1 polymer ?
#
loop_
_entity_poly.entity_id
_entity_poly.type
_entity_poly.pdbx_seq_one_letter_code
_entity_poly.pdbx_strand_id
1 'polypeptide(L)'
;MSFELKGDASRPEGYAAIDAAAREVGARAFAFTDYDWASAEWRAKRTAFERLLRGRRPVVEFAWAARDVEDFAVNVSNVDARRMRKLGGARVAFPSIKMTRAWFAEASRQKIDVIPWIVDDEESARKALSVGAKAVISNVPLRMRRILDEMCKERRGKF
;
A
#
# COMPACT_ATOMS: atom_id res chain seq x y z
N MET A 1 12.68 -1.77 7.98
CA MET A 1 12.56 -0.39 7.46
C MET A 1 11.93 -0.48 6.06
N SER A 2 11.00 0.39 5.68
CA SER A 2 10.36 0.39 4.36
C SER A 2 10.57 1.75 3.71
N PHE A 3 11.16 1.76 2.53
CA PHE A 3 11.39 2.99 1.75
C PHE A 3 10.22 3.17 0.77
N GLU A 4 9.63 4.36 0.76
CA GLU A 4 8.61 4.78 -0.21
C GLU A 4 9.28 5.60 -1.31
N LEU A 5 9.10 5.20 -2.56
CA LEU A 5 9.48 6.01 -3.71
C LEU A 5 8.19 6.56 -4.32
N LYS A 6 7.85 7.80 -3.96
CA LYS A 6 6.82 8.57 -4.65
C LYS A 6 7.40 9.13 -5.94
N GLY A 7 6.89 8.65 -7.04
CA GLY A 7 7.27 9.05 -8.39
C GLY A 7 6.95 7.91 -9.32
N ASP A 8 6.47 8.23 -10.52
CA ASP A 8 6.30 7.26 -11.60
C ASP A 8 7.59 6.48 -11.81
N ALA A 9 7.76 5.37 -11.10
CA ALA A 9 8.60 4.26 -11.54
C ALA A 9 7.85 3.60 -12.70
N SER A 10 7.62 4.37 -13.77
CA SER A 10 7.03 3.93 -15.03
C SER A 10 8.07 3.20 -15.88
N ARG A 11 9.35 3.30 -15.50
CA ARG A 11 10.48 2.70 -16.21
C ARG A 11 11.00 1.45 -15.51
N PRO A 12 11.11 0.30 -16.21
CA PRO A 12 11.58 -0.95 -15.66
C PRO A 12 12.94 -0.83 -14.93
N GLU A 13 13.86 -0.02 -15.42
CA GLU A 13 15.20 0.19 -14.85
C GLU A 13 15.14 0.74 -13.42
N GLY A 14 14.10 1.51 -13.09
CA GLY A 14 13.85 1.99 -11.74
C GLY A 14 13.65 0.85 -10.75
N TYR A 15 12.92 -0.21 -11.13
CA TYR A 15 12.63 -1.32 -10.22
C TYR A 15 13.88 -2.11 -9.81
N ALA A 16 14.85 -2.28 -10.72
CA ALA A 16 16.10 -2.96 -10.42
C ALA A 16 16.94 -2.17 -9.39
N ALA A 17 17.01 -0.85 -9.55
CA ALA A 17 17.68 0.03 -8.60
C ALA A 17 17.01 -0.01 -7.21
N ILE A 18 15.68 -0.05 -7.17
CA ILE A 18 14.91 -0.15 -5.93
C ILE A 18 15.16 -1.49 -5.22
N ASP A 19 15.13 -2.61 -5.96
CA ASP A 19 15.41 -3.93 -5.38
C ASP A 19 16.84 -3.98 -4.83
N ALA A 20 17.83 -3.43 -5.54
CA ALA A 20 19.22 -3.36 -5.09
C ALA A 20 19.36 -2.55 -3.79
N ALA A 21 18.86 -1.31 -3.77
CA ALA A 21 18.91 -0.46 -2.58
C ALA A 21 18.16 -1.08 -1.38
N ALA A 22 16.98 -1.68 -1.63
CA ALA A 22 16.22 -2.35 -0.59
C ALA A 22 16.99 -3.52 0.02
N ARG A 23 17.74 -4.28 -0.78
CA ARG A 23 18.57 -5.39 -0.28
C ARG A 23 19.73 -4.89 0.58
N GLU A 24 20.43 -3.85 0.13
CA GLU A 24 21.57 -3.30 0.86
C GLU A 24 21.21 -2.92 2.30
N VAL A 25 20.00 -2.39 2.49
CA VAL A 25 19.51 -1.95 3.80
C VAL A 25 18.59 -2.98 4.50
N GLY A 26 18.47 -4.19 3.94
CA GLY A 26 17.61 -5.26 4.50
C GLY A 26 16.12 -4.89 4.57
N ALA A 27 15.66 -4.02 3.68
CA ALA A 27 14.29 -3.55 3.61
C ALA A 27 13.41 -4.39 2.67
N ARG A 28 12.10 -4.36 2.94
CA ARG A 28 11.05 -4.72 1.97
C ARG A 28 10.58 -3.43 1.32
N ALA A 29 10.51 -3.41 0.00
CA ALA A 29 10.07 -2.26 -0.78
C ALA A 29 8.74 -2.54 -1.49
N PHE A 30 8.02 -1.49 -1.85
CA PHE A 30 6.80 -1.58 -2.65
C PHE A 30 6.90 -0.66 -3.86
N ALA A 31 6.58 -1.19 -5.04
CA ALA A 31 6.48 -0.45 -6.29
C ALA A 31 5.01 -0.14 -6.57
N PHE A 32 4.68 1.14 -6.71
CA PHE A 32 3.35 1.67 -7.00
C PHE A 32 3.35 2.22 -8.42
N THR A 33 2.40 1.80 -9.27
CA THR A 33 2.54 2.07 -10.71
C THR A 33 1.27 2.49 -11.44
N ASP A 34 0.10 2.12 -10.94
CA ASP A 34 -1.21 2.47 -11.50
C ASP A 34 -2.28 2.37 -10.40
N TYR A 35 -3.32 3.19 -10.51
CA TYR A 35 -4.51 3.12 -9.67
C TYR A 35 -5.53 2.09 -10.19
N ASP A 36 -5.43 1.68 -11.45
CA ASP A 36 -6.22 0.61 -12.05
C ASP A 36 -5.38 -0.66 -12.23
N TRP A 37 -5.51 -1.60 -11.30
CA TRP A 37 -4.81 -2.88 -11.37
C TRP A 37 -5.32 -3.81 -12.48
N ALA A 38 -6.44 -3.48 -13.12
CA ALA A 38 -7.01 -4.21 -14.26
C ALA A 38 -6.62 -3.59 -15.62
N SER A 39 -5.91 -2.45 -15.63
CA SER A 39 -5.49 -1.78 -16.86
C SER A 39 -4.48 -2.60 -17.67
N ALA A 40 -4.38 -2.34 -18.97
CA ALA A 40 -3.34 -2.95 -19.81
C ALA A 40 -1.94 -2.44 -19.42
N GLU A 41 -1.84 -1.20 -18.97
CA GLU A 41 -0.61 -0.57 -18.53
C GLU A 41 -0.06 -1.23 -17.25
N TRP A 42 -0.90 -1.45 -16.24
CA TRP A 42 -0.55 -2.19 -15.03
C TRP A 42 0.01 -3.57 -15.37
N ARG A 43 -0.68 -4.31 -16.26
CA ARG A 43 -0.22 -5.63 -16.71
C ARG A 43 1.14 -5.57 -17.38
N ALA A 44 1.35 -4.60 -18.28
CA ALA A 44 2.63 -4.42 -18.97
C ALA A 44 3.78 -4.11 -17.98
N LYS A 45 3.56 -3.17 -17.05
CA LYS A 45 4.54 -2.80 -16.01
C LYS A 45 4.84 -3.99 -15.10
N ARG A 46 3.81 -4.76 -14.70
CA ARG A 46 3.98 -5.97 -13.89
C ARG A 46 4.82 -7.03 -14.60
N THR A 47 4.54 -7.32 -15.87
CA THR A 47 5.33 -8.27 -16.66
C THR A 47 6.78 -7.83 -16.80
N ALA A 48 7.03 -6.53 -17.03
CA ALA A 48 8.37 -5.98 -17.09
C ALA A 48 9.12 -6.12 -15.75
N PHE A 49 8.45 -5.79 -14.64
CA PHE A 49 8.95 -5.98 -13.28
C PHE A 49 9.32 -7.43 -12.98
N GLU A 50 8.42 -8.37 -13.28
CA GLU A 50 8.68 -9.80 -13.09
C GLU A 50 9.88 -10.29 -13.90
N ARG A 51 9.99 -9.84 -15.16
CA ARG A 51 11.11 -10.21 -16.04
C ARG A 51 12.45 -9.73 -15.49
N LEU A 52 12.52 -8.52 -14.95
CA LEU A 52 13.75 -7.96 -14.39
C LEU A 52 14.23 -8.69 -13.14
N LEU A 53 13.30 -9.19 -12.33
CA LEU A 53 13.60 -9.86 -11.07
C LEU A 53 13.70 -11.39 -11.20
N ARG A 54 13.47 -11.94 -12.41
CA ARG A 54 13.54 -13.39 -12.67
C ARG A 54 14.87 -13.97 -12.21
N GLY A 55 14.79 -15.08 -11.47
CA GLY A 55 15.94 -15.81 -10.95
C GLY A 55 16.32 -15.48 -9.50
N ARG A 56 15.60 -14.57 -8.83
CA ARG A 56 15.81 -14.22 -7.41
C ARG A 56 14.48 -14.08 -6.68
N ARG A 57 14.49 -14.19 -5.35
CA ARG A 57 13.34 -13.83 -4.50
C ARG A 57 13.30 -12.30 -4.37
N PRO A 58 12.38 -11.59 -5.03
CA PRO A 58 12.35 -10.13 -5.00
C PRO A 58 12.03 -9.62 -3.58
N VAL A 59 12.72 -8.56 -3.15
CA VAL A 59 12.39 -7.86 -1.88
C VAL A 59 11.42 -6.70 -2.11
N VAL A 60 11.34 -6.24 -3.35
CA VAL A 60 10.29 -5.33 -3.81
C VAL A 60 9.03 -6.11 -4.19
N GLU A 61 7.87 -5.61 -3.75
CA GLU A 61 6.56 -6.13 -4.12
C GLU A 61 5.78 -5.12 -4.95
N PHE A 62 4.94 -5.63 -5.85
CA PHE A 62 4.12 -4.78 -6.72
C PHE A 62 2.80 -4.49 -6.02
N ALA A 63 2.47 -3.21 -5.81
CA ALA A 63 1.44 -2.78 -4.87
C ALA A 63 0.43 -1.83 -5.50
N TRP A 64 -0.84 -1.97 -5.12
CA TRP A 64 -1.93 -1.12 -5.61
C TRP A 64 -2.07 0.13 -4.74
N ALA A 65 -1.74 1.30 -5.32
CA ALA A 65 -1.96 2.60 -4.72
C ALA A 65 -3.39 3.08 -5.05
N ALA A 66 -4.37 2.69 -4.23
CA ALA A 66 -5.75 3.08 -4.43
C ALA A 66 -5.96 4.54 -3.98
N ARG A 67 -6.14 5.47 -4.93
CA ARG A 67 -6.28 6.90 -4.64
C ARG A 67 -7.76 7.31 -4.63
N ASP A 68 -8.13 8.22 -3.73
CA ASP A 68 -9.51 8.67 -3.53
C ASP A 68 -10.05 9.61 -4.61
N VAL A 69 -9.22 9.92 -5.61
CA VAL A 69 -9.55 10.80 -6.74
C VAL A 69 -9.72 10.05 -8.06
N GLU A 70 -9.53 8.73 -8.07
CA GLU A 70 -9.53 7.92 -9.28
C GLU A 70 -10.76 7.01 -9.28
N ASP A 71 -11.63 7.17 -10.29
CA ASP A 71 -12.93 6.50 -10.37
C ASP A 71 -12.83 4.97 -10.20
N PHE A 72 -11.83 4.35 -10.83
CA PHE A 72 -11.61 2.92 -10.71
C PHE A 72 -11.27 2.53 -9.26
N ALA A 73 -10.42 3.32 -8.59
CA ALA A 73 -9.92 2.98 -7.27
C ALA A 73 -10.95 3.21 -6.16
N VAL A 74 -11.82 4.22 -6.29
CA VAL A 74 -12.89 4.49 -5.33
C VAL A 74 -14.04 3.50 -5.41
N ASN A 75 -14.22 2.83 -6.56
CA ASN A 75 -15.29 1.89 -6.76
C ASN A 75 -15.09 0.61 -5.92
N VAL A 76 -16.00 0.39 -4.98
CA VAL A 76 -15.98 -0.74 -4.04
C VAL A 76 -16.00 -2.09 -4.77
N SER A 77 -16.65 -2.21 -5.93
CA SER A 77 -16.70 -3.47 -6.69
C SER A 77 -15.34 -3.87 -7.28
N ASN A 78 -14.39 -2.93 -7.39
CA ASN A 78 -13.03 -3.18 -7.83
C ASN A 78 -12.10 -3.62 -6.68
N VAL A 79 -12.63 -3.80 -5.46
CA VAL A 79 -11.90 -4.41 -4.36
C VAL A 79 -12.15 -5.93 -4.42
N ASP A 80 -11.34 -6.64 -5.22
CA ASP A 80 -11.46 -8.08 -5.44
C ASP A 80 -10.11 -8.80 -5.26
N ALA A 81 -9.92 -9.44 -4.11
CA ALA A 81 -8.67 -10.12 -3.78
C ALA A 81 -8.37 -11.32 -4.70
N ARG A 82 -9.39 -11.99 -5.24
CA ARG A 82 -9.18 -13.14 -6.14
C ARG A 82 -8.67 -12.65 -7.48
N ARG A 83 -9.29 -11.61 -8.04
CA ARG A 83 -8.91 -11.05 -9.33
C ARG A 83 -7.58 -10.32 -9.25
N MET A 84 -7.33 -9.56 -8.19
CA MET A 84 -6.01 -8.97 -7.92
C MET A 84 -4.93 -10.05 -7.87
N ARG A 85 -5.09 -11.12 -7.08
CA ARG A 85 -4.11 -12.22 -7.00
C ARG A 85 -3.85 -12.90 -8.35
N LYS A 86 -4.90 -13.14 -9.16
CA LYS A 86 -4.75 -13.70 -10.51
C LYS A 86 -3.88 -12.84 -11.42
N LEU A 87 -3.90 -11.52 -11.21
CA LEU A 87 -3.14 -10.55 -11.99
C LEU A 87 -1.82 -10.15 -11.31
N GLY A 88 -1.36 -10.94 -10.33
CA GLY A 88 -0.12 -10.67 -9.58
C GLY A 88 -0.24 -9.50 -8.59
N GLY A 89 -1.46 -9.03 -8.32
CA GLY A 89 -1.78 -7.98 -7.37
C GLY A 89 -1.57 -8.41 -5.92
N ALA A 90 -1.05 -7.47 -5.13
CA ALA A 90 -0.59 -7.68 -3.77
C ALA A 90 -1.67 -8.20 -2.81
N ARG A 91 -1.21 -8.95 -1.81
CA ARG A 91 -1.94 -9.24 -0.57
C ARG A 91 -2.25 -7.99 0.27
N VAL A 92 -1.61 -6.87 -0.08
CA VAL A 92 -1.66 -5.59 0.62
C VAL A 92 -2.12 -4.52 -0.37
N ALA A 93 -3.10 -3.72 0.02
CA ALA A 93 -3.51 -2.50 -0.69
C ALA A 93 -3.06 -1.27 0.08
N PHE A 94 -2.81 -0.19 -0.66
CA PHE A 94 -2.32 1.08 -0.11
C PHE A 94 -3.32 2.19 -0.42
N PRO A 95 -4.49 2.21 0.27
CA PRO A 95 -5.56 3.14 -0.03
C PRO A 95 -5.37 4.51 0.58
N SER A 96 -5.93 5.55 -0.02
CA SER A 96 -5.99 6.86 0.62
C SER A 96 -6.78 6.72 1.92
N ILE A 97 -6.32 7.33 3.02
CA ILE A 97 -7.10 7.31 4.27
C ILE A 97 -8.48 7.95 4.07
N LYS A 98 -8.67 8.76 3.03
CA LYS A 98 -9.92 9.41 2.64
C LYS A 98 -10.94 8.48 1.98
N MET A 99 -10.57 7.24 1.65
CA MET A 99 -11.53 6.25 1.13
C MET A 99 -12.74 6.06 2.05
N THR A 100 -13.86 5.64 1.45
CA THR A 100 -15.13 5.45 2.16
C THR A 100 -15.06 4.27 3.13
N ARG A 101 -15.93 4.27 4.15
CA ARG A 101 -16.05 3.11 5.07
C ARG A 101 -16.42 1.82 4.33
N ALA A 102 -17.26 1.91 3.31
CA ALA A 102 -17.66 0.77 2.49
C ALA A 102 -16.46 0.14 1.76
N TRP A 103 -15.54 0.98 1.26
CA TRP A 103 -14.30 0.52 0.63
C TRP A 103 -13.45 -0.30 1.60
N PHE A 104 -13.22 0.22 2.81
CA PHE A 104 -12.44 -0.49 3.84
C PHE A 104 -13.13 -1.77 4.33
N ALA A 105 -14.46 -1.74 4.47
CA ALA A 105 -15.23 -2.93 4.84
C ALA A 105 -15.12 -4.04 3.78
N GLU A 106 -15.17 -3.68 2.50
CA GLU A 106 -14.98 -4.61 1.41
C GLU A 106 -13.54 -5.17 1.38
N ALA A 107 -12.52 -4.32 1.55
CA ALA A 107 -11.14 -4.78 1.62
C ALA A 107 -10.93 -5.79 2.76
N SER A 108 -11.51 -5.51 3.94
CA SER A 108 -11.51 -6.43 5.08
C SER A 108 -12.21 -7.75 4.76
N ARG A 109 -13.40 -7.70 4.14
CA ARG A 109 -14.15 -8.90 3.69
C ARG A 109 -13.34 -9.76 2.72
N GLN A 110 -12.60 -9.12 1.84
CA GLN A 110 -11.72 -9.75 0.85
C GLN A 110 -10.40 -10.24 1.47
N LYS A 111 -10.16 -9.98 2.77
CA LYS A 111 -8.93 -10.29 3.50
C LYS A 111 -7.70 -9.64 2.86
N ILE A 112 -7.88 -8.42 2.38
CA ILE A 112 -6.79 -7.58 1.87
C ILE A 112 -6.24 -6.79 3.05
N ASP A 113 -4.93 -6.91 3.27
CA ASP A 113 -4.26 -6.08 4.27
C ASP A 113 -4.22 -4.64 3.76
N VAL A 114 -4.60 -3.66 4.60
CA VAL A 114 -4.58 -2.26 4.20
C VAL A 114 -3.52 -1.47 4.96
N ILE A 115 -2.78 -0.65 4.22
CA ILE A 115 -1.80 0.32 4.74
C ILE A 115 -2.14 1.69 4.14
N PRO A 116 -3.00 2.49 4.78
CA PRO A 116 -3.44 3.74 4.22
C PRO A 116 -2.35 4.81 4.18
N TRP A 117 -2.41 5.70 3.19
CA TRP A 117 -1.51 6.85 3.03
C TRP A 117 -2.19 8.18 3.37
N ILE A 118 -1.36 9.21 3.63
CA ILE A 118 -1.75 10.56 4.06
C ILE A 118 -2.39 10.53 5.46
N VAL A 119 -1.85 9.70 6.35
CA VAL A 119 -2.25 9.68 7.76
C VAL A 119 -1.36 10.66 8.52
N ASP A 120 -1.73 11.94 8.52
CA ASP A 120 -0.86 13.04 8.98
C ASP A 120 -1.35 13.73 10.26
N ASP A 121 -2.52 13.36 10.75
CA ASP A 121 -3.16 13.89 11.95
C ASP A 121 -3.80 12.79 12.81
N GLU A 122 -4.24 13.20 14.00
CA GLU A 122 -4.84 12.30 14.99
C GLU A 122 -6.16 11.69 14.50
N GLU A 123 -7.00 12.48 13.83
CA GLU A 123 -8.30 12.02 13.31
C GLU A 123 -8.10 10.90 12.28
N SER A 124 -7.20 11.11 11.33
CA SER A 124 -6.82 10.14 10.30
C SER A 124 -6.21 8.89 10.92
N ALA A 125 -5.40 9.03 11.97
CA ALA A 125 -4.84 7.90 12.71
C ALA A 125 -5.93 7.09 13.43
N ARG A 126 -6.88 7.76 14.09
CA ARG A 126 -8.05 7.11 14.71
C ARG A 126 -8.90 6.39 13.66
N LYS A 127 -9.13 7.01 12.49
CA LYS A 127 -9.80 6.36 11.36
C LYS A 127 -9.05 5.10 10.94
N ALA A 128 -7.74 5.19 10.70
CA ALA A 128 -6.90 4.05 10.30
C ALA A 128 -7.00 2.88 11.30
N LEU A 129 -6.96 3.16 12.61
CA LEU A 129 -7.14 2.15 13.64
C LEU A 129 -8.54 1.53 13.62
N SER A 130 -9.59 2.33 13.44
CA SER A 130 -10.98 1.85 13.41
C SER A 130 -11.29 0.94 12.21
N VAL A 131 -10.60 1.13 11.09
CA VAL A 131 -10.73 0.27 9.91
C VAL A 131 -9.80 -0.95 9.94
N GLY A 132 -9.05 -1.13 11.02
CA GLY A 132 -8.14 -2.28 11.20
C GLY A 132 -6.88 -2.22 10.33
N ALA A 133 -6.39 -1.03 10.00
CA ALA A 133 -5.15 -0.88 9.24
C ALA A 133 -3.96 -1.52 9.96
N LYS A 134 -3.07 -2.18 9.20
CA LYS A 134 -1.88 -2.85 9.77
C LYS A 134 -0.71 -1.90 10.03
N ALA A 135 -0.65 -0.82 9.27
CA ALA A 135 0.35 0.23 9.35
C ALA A 135 -0.23 1.47 8.67
N VAL A 136 0.48 2.61 8.73
CA VAL A 136 0.09 3.84 8.06
C VAL A 136 1.30 4.47 7.36
N ILE A 137 1.05 5.20 6.29
CA ILE A 137 2.04 6.04 5.60
C ILE A 137 1.70 7.50 5.89
N SER A 138 2.69 8.22 6.43
CA SER A 138 2.57 9.61 6.85
C SER A 138 3.70 10.45 6.26
N ASN A 139 3.38 11.68 5.86
CA ASN A 139 4.36 12.69 5.49
C ASN A 139 5.05 13.31 6.73
N VAL A 140 4.52 13.05 7.94
CA VAL A 140 5.07 13.52 9.23
C VAL A 140 5.40 12.35 10.17
N PRO A 141 6.28 11.42 9.76
CA PRO A 141 6.44 10.10 10.41
C PRO A 141 6.83 10.17 11.89
N LEU A 142 7.68 11.12 12.28
CA LEU A 142 8.08 11.28 13.70
C LEU A 142 6.93 11.77 14.58
N ARG A 143 6.09 12.68 14.07
CA ARG A 143 4.89 13.16 14.77
C ARG A 143 3.86 12.04 14.83
N MET A 144 3.62 11.35 13.72
CA MET A 144 2.65 10.26 13.64
C MET A 144 3.00 9.11 14.59
N ARG A 145 4.30 8.78 14.72
CA ARG A 145 4.75 7.81 15.73
C ARG A 145 4.32 8.21 17.15
N ARG A 146 4.50 9.48 17.55
CA ARG A 146 4.09 9.96 18.89
C ARG A 146 2.58 9.83 19.10
N ILE A 147 1.80 10.23 18.10
CA ILE A 147 0.33 10.11 18.09
C ILE A 147 -0.09 8.64 18.30
N LEU A 148 0.49 7.71 17.54
CA LEU A 148 0.18 6.28 17.67
C LEU A 148 0.61 5.71 19.03
N ASP A 149 1.79 6.11 19.53
CA ASP A 149 2.29 5.69 20.85
C ASP A 149 1.35 6.14 21.98
N GLU A 150 0.81 7.37 21.92
CA GLU A 150 -0.16 7.91 22.86
C GLU A 150 -1.49 7.13 22.82
N MET A 151 -2.03 6.89 21.62
CA MET A 151 -3.26 6.09 21.44
C MET A 151 -3.12 4.67 21.98
N CYS A 152 -1.95 4.04 21.80
CA CYS A 152 -1.67 2.72 22.34
C CYS A 152 -1.66 2.73 23.88
N LYS A 153 -1.14 3.79 24.51
CA LYS A 153 -1.17 3.95 25.98
C LYS A 153 -2.60 4.13 26.50
N GLU A 154 -3.41 4.97 25.86
CA GLU A 154 -4.83 5.17 26.21
C GLU A 154 -5.62 3.86 26.20
N ARG A 155 -5.38 2.98 25.22
CA ARG A 155 -6.04 1.68 25.14
C ARG A 155 -5.61 0.70 26.24
N ARG A 156 -4.36 0.78 26.71
CA ARG A 156 -3.83 -0.11 27.76
C ARG A 156 -4.33 0.25 29.16
N GLY A 157 -4.67 1.51 29.42
CA GLY A 157 -5.22 1.95 30.72
C GLY A 157 -6.71 1.67 30.93
N LYS A 158 -7.37 0.96 30.00
CA LYS A 158 -8.80 0.62 30.05
C LYS A 158 -9.08 -0.85 30.37
N PHE A 159 -8.08 -1.59 30.86
CA PHE A 159 -8.20 -2.98 31.31
C PHE A 159 -7.66 -3.14 32.72
#